data_AF-A0AAV5X279-F1
#
_entry.id   AF-A0AAV5X279-F1
#
_cell.length_a   1.000
_cell.length_b   1.000
_cell.length_c   1.000
_cell.angle_alpha   90.00
_cell.angle_beta   90.00
_cell.angle_gamma   90.00
#
_symmetry.space_group_name_H-M   'P 1'
#
loop_
_entity.id
_entity.type
_entity.pdbx_description
1 polymer ?
#
loop_
_entity_poly.entity_id
_entity_poly.type
_entity_poly.pdbx_seq_one_letter_code
_entity_poly.pdbx_strand_id
1 'polypeptide(L)'
;DCAVSYLNLLTKTPYTATFSVVQYSKKGENTVVNEGFGRMVGPDPGELLITTGHPNDECPYLPIRLGSLKSSGDFDYIILSQPLKFPTMVLARDPIKFEQKYKKEVYDFVERFGFLSPVSAINSRLHFVNNTECYNFRRSYADLPH
;
A
#
# COMPACT_ATOMS: atom_id res chain seq x y z
N ASP A 1 6.94 -12.30 -3.69
CA ASP A 1 7.69 -11.06 -4.00
C ASP A 1 7.32 -9.96 -3.02
N CYS A 2 8.31 -9.50 -2.23
CA CYS A 2 8.13 -8.38 -1.32
C CYS A 2 8.20 -7.06 -2.10
N ALA A 3 7.30 -6.13 -1.78
CA ALA A 3 7.34 -4.75 -2.26
C ALA A 3 7.38 -3.79 -1.06
N VAL A 4 8.23 -2.77 -1.15
CA VAL A 4 8.38 -1.72 -0.14
C VAL A 4 8.18 -0.38 -0.83
N SER A 5 7.20 0.39 -0.36
CA SER A 5 6.85 1.68 -0.93
C SER A 5 7.22 2.81 0.03
N TYR A 6 7.96 3.79 -0.47
CA TYR A 6 8.27 5.05 0.21
C TYR A 6 7.46 6.17 -0.41
N LEU A 7 6.83 6.99 0.42
CA LEU A 7 6.04 8.14 0.01
C LEU A 7 6.67 9.39 0.61
N ASN A 8 7.08 10.34 -0.24
CA ASN A 8 7.69 11.58 0.22
C ASN A 8 6.87 12.80 -0.21
N LEU A 9 6.56 13.68 0.74
CA LEU A 9 5.75 14.87 0.50
C LEU A 9 6.55 15.90 -0.29
N LEU A 10 6.06 16.26 -1.48
CA LEU A 10 6.71 17.24 -2.34
C LEU A 10 6.14 18.64 -2.13
N THR A 11 4.81 18.76 -2.15
CA THR A 11 4.12 20.04 -1.94
C THR A 11 2.88 19.86 -1.09
N LYS A 12 2.55 20.89 -0.29
CA LYS A 12 1.34 20.94 0.52
C LYS A 12 0.80 22.36 0.53
N THR A 13 -0.48 22.49 0.18
CA THR A 13 -1.28 23.72 0.29
C THR A 13 -2.48 23.45 1.21
N PRO A 14 -3.33 24.44 1.52
CA PRO A 14 -4.54 24.21 2.29
C PRO A 14 -5.55 23.23 1.65
N TYR A 15 -5.51 23.06 0.32
CA TYR A 15 -6.49 22.27 -0.43
C TYR A 15 -5.88 21.14 -1.26
N THR A 16 -4.55 21.09 -1.39
CA THR A 16 -3.88 20.09 -2.21
C THR A 16 -2.59 19.62 -1.55
N ALA A 17 -2.20 18.38 -1.84
CA ALA A 17 -0.86 17.89 -1.54
C ALA A 17 -0.37 16.99 -2.68
N THR A 18 0.92 16.95 -2.93
CA THR A 18 1.54 16.00 -3.86
C THR A 18 2.69 15.27 -3.19
N PHE A 19 2.90 14.03 -3.56
CA PHE A 19 4.00 13.20 -3.05
C PHE A 19 4.57 12.33 -4.16
N SER A 20 5.87 12.05 -4.09
CA SER A 20 6.48 10.99 -4.88
C SER A 20 6.20 9.64 -4.22
N VAL A 21 6.16 8.59 -5.03
CA VAL A 21 6.06 7.20 -4.58
C VAL A 21 7.22 6.44 -5.20
N VAL A 22 8.07 5.83 -4.39
CA VAL A 22 9.14 4.95 -4.88
C VAL A 22 8.87 3.56 -4.34
N GLN A 23 8.70 2.58 -5.23
CA GLN A 23 8.44 1.20 -4.86
C GLN A 23 9.59 0.29 -5.29
N TYR A 24 10.23 -0.34 -4.31
CA TYR A 24 11.22 -1.38 -4.51
C TYR A 24 10.53 -2.74 -4.44
N SER A 25 10.68 -3.57 -5.45
CA SER A 25 10.08 -4.91 -5.50
C SER A 25 11.13 -5.95 -5.86
N LYS A 26 11.14 -7.07 -5.14
CA LYS A 26 12.02 -8.20 -5.45
C LYS A 26 11.38 -9.10 -6.51
N LYS A 27 12.07 -9.35 -7.63
CA LYS A 27 11.62 -10.23 -8.72
C LYS A 27 12.72 -11.27 -9.00
N GLY A 28 12.61 -12.43 -8.34
CA GLY A 28 13.71 -13.41 -8.29
C GLY A 28 14.91 -12.83 -7.54
N GLU A 29 16.09 -12.89 -8.15
CA GLU A 29 17.33 -12.29 -7.61
C GLU A 29 17.45 -10.79 -7.88
N ASN A 30 16.65 -10.24 -8.80
CA ASN A 30 16.74 -8.84 -9.20
C ASN A 30 15.81 -7.95 -8.37
N THR A 31 16.22 -6.69 -8.22
CA THR A 31 15.35 -5.62 -7.70
C THR A 31 14.81 -4.79 -8.85
N VAL A 32 13.50 -4.57 -8.84
CA VAL A 32 12.81 -3.63 -9.74
C VAL A 32 12.42 -2.40 -8.93
N VAL A 33 12.68 -1.22 -9.49
CA VAL A 33 12.27 0.06 -8.91
C VAL A 33 11.19 0.65 -9.81
N ASN A 34 10.07 1.03 -9.21
CA ASN A 34 9.01 1.76 -9.89
C ASN A 34 8.84 3.13 -9.23
N GLU A 35 8.68 4.15 -10.06
CA GLU A 35 8.45 5.52 -9.62
C GLU A 35 7.04 5.94 -9.99
N GLY A 36 6.28 6.34 -8.98
CA GLY A 36 4.95 6.86 -9.11
C GLY A 36 4.79 8.19 -8.40
N PHE A 37 3.55 8.65 -8.34
CA PHE A 37 3.18 9.89 -7.70
C PHE A 37 1.83 9.74 -7.02
N GLY A 38 1.54 10.59 -6.05
CA GLY A 38 0.19 10.73 -5.57
C GLY A 38 -0.19 12.16 -5.28
N ARG A 39 -1.49 12.37 -5.17
CA ARG A 39 -2.11 13.66 -4.98
C ARG A 39 -3.24 13.58 -3.97
N MET A 40 -3.38 14.63 -3.18
CA MET A 40 -4.55 14.92 -2.37
C MET A 40 -5.24 16.16 -2.93
N VAL A 41 -6.58 16.14 -3.03
CA VAL A 41 -7.38 17.30 -3.45
C VAL A 41 -8.60 17.45 -2.54
N GLY A 42 -8.86 18.67 -2.09
CA GLY A 42 -10.01 19.03 -1.27
C GLY A 42 -9.67 19.19 0.23
N PRO A 43 -10.60 19.78 1.01
CA PRO A 43 -10.49 19.84 2.45
C PRO A 43 -10.65 18.43 3.06
N ASP A 44 -10.06 18.19 4.22
CA ASP A 44 -10.14 16.90 4.92
C ASP A 44 -11.61 16.52 5.27
N PRO A 45 -12.12 15.32 4.89
CA PRO A 45 -11.45 14.29 4.09
C PRO A 45 -11.45 14.61 2.58
N GLY A 46 -10.25 14.83 2.03
CA GLY A 46 -10.03 15.06 0.61
C GLY A 46 -9.86 13.76 -0.18
N GLU A 47 -9.93 13.85 -1.50
CA GLU A 47 -9.57 12.74 -2.40
C GLU A 47 -8.06 12.50 -2.32
N LEU A 48 -7.65 11.26 -2.03
CA LEU A 48 -6.25 10.82 -2.11
C LEU A 48 -6.11 9.77 -3.22
N LEU A 49 -5.25 10.03 -4.20
CA LEU A 49 -4.92 9.10 -5.27
C LEU A 49 -3.43 8.80 -5.27
N ILE A 50 -3.09 7.52 -5.44
CA ILE A 50 -1.73 7.00 -5.40
C ILE A 50 -1.48 6.17 -6.66
N THR A 51 -0.42 6.50 -7.39
CA THR A 51 0.13 5.65 -8.45
C THR A 51 1.46 5.09 -7.99
N THR A 52 1.69 3.81 -8.21
CA THR A 52 2.92 3.10 -7.78
C THR A 52 4.02 3.17 -8.84
N GLY A 53 3.67 3.54 -10.07
CA GLY A 53 4.55 3.46 -11.25
C GLY A 53 4.67 2.06 -11.85
N HIS A 54 4.03 1.04 -11.27
CA HIS A 54 4.10 -0.32 -11.77
C HIS A 54 3.34 -0.45 -13.11
N PRO A 55 3.88 -1.11 -14.14
CA PRO A 55 3.30 -1.12 -15.49
C PRO A 55 1.91 -1.79 -15.58
N ASN A 56 1.58 -2.66 -14.64
CA ASN A 56 0.25 -3.29 -14.57
C ASN A 56 -0.76 -2.49 -13.73
N ASP A 57 -0.34 -1.39 -13.09
CA ASP A 57 -1.22 -0.54 -12.30
C ASP A 57 -1.76 0.59 -13.18
N GLU A 58 -2.76 0.26 -14.02
CA GLU A 58 -3.36 1.20 -14.98
C GLU A 58 -4.18 2.32 -14.30
N CYS A 59 -4.72 2.05 -13.12
CA CYS A 59 -5.55 2.98 -12.37
C CYS A 59 -4.88 3.43 -11.06
N PRO A 60 -5.13 4.68 -10.60
CA PRO A 60 -4.69 5.12 -9.30
C PRO A 60 -5.42 4.35 -8.19
N TYR A 61 -4.69 4.09 -7.11
CA TYR A 61 -5.22 3.54 -5.88
C TYR A 61 -5.77 4.64 -4.98
N LEU A 62 -6.86 4.34 -4.29
CA LEU A 62 -7.44 5.17 -3.24
C LEU A 62 -7.44 4.43 -1.88
N PRO A 63 -7.30 5.15 -0.76
CA PRO A 63 -7.49 4.58 0.57
C PRO A 63 -8.96 4.18 0.75
N ILE A 64 -9.20 2.90 1.08
CA ILE A 64 -10.53 2.42 1.46
C ILE A 64 -10.65 2.17 2.96
N ARG A 65 -9.53 2.02 3.66
CA ARG A 65 -9.49 1.88 5.12
C ARG A 65 -8.10 2.20 5.67
N LEU A 66 -8.08 2.82 6.85
CA LEU A 66 -6.86 3.04 7.64
C LEU A 66 -6.88 2.16 8.88
N GLY A 67 -5.70 1.69 9.29
CA GLY A 67 -5.50 1.01 10.55
C GLY A 67 -5.57 1.97 11.75
N SER A 68 -5.21 1.47 12.94
CA SER A 68 -5.19 2.31 14.14
C SER A 68 -4.16 3.45 14.02
N LEU A 69 -4.57 4.66 14.42
CA LEU A 69 -3.69 5.83 14.56
C LEU A 69 -2.84 5.68 15.83
N LYS A 70 -1.52 5.70 15.67
CA LYS A 70 -0.58 5.72 16.79
C LYS A 70 -0.52 7.10 17.42
N SER A 71 -0.03 7.16 18.66
CA SER A 71 0.34 8.42 19.32
C SER A 71 1.37 9.25 18.55
N SER A 72 2.18 8.60 17.68
CA SER A 72 3.11 9.29 16.77
C SER A 72 2.43 9.99 15.59
N GLY A 73 1.12 9.83 15.40
CA GLY A 73 0.40 10.34 14.22
C GLY A 73 0.42 9.40 13.01
N ASP A 74 1.06 8.23 13.12
CA ASP A 74 1.14 7.26 12.04
C ASP A 74 0.06 6.18 12.11
N PHE A 75 -0.51 5.80 10.97
CA PHE A 75 -1.35 4.60 10.88
C PHE A 75 -0.50 3.32 10.79
N ASP A 76 -0.97 2.25 11.44
CA ASP A 76 -0.31 0.93 11.38
C ASP A 76 -0.28 0.32 9.97
N TYR A 77 -1.36 0.51 9.21
CA TYR A 77 -1.52 0.07 7.84
C TYR A 77 -2.53 0.93 7.08
N ILE A 78 -2.53 0.81 5.76
CA ILE A 78 -3.53 1.38 4.85
C ILE A 78 -3.98 0.30 3.87
N ILE A 79 -5.28 0.22 3.62
CA ILE A 79 -5.85 -0.61 2.55
C ILE A 79 -6.12 0.30 1.35
N LEU A 80 -5.54 -0.08 0.23
CA LEU A 80 -5.63 0.62 -1.04
C LEU A 80 -6.38 -0.23 -2.04
N SER A 81 -7.23 0.38 -2.85
CA SER A 81 -7.91 -0.31 -3.96
C SER A 81 -8.03 0.61 -5.17
N GLN A 82 -8.07 0.01 -6.36
CA GLN A 82 -8.41 0.74 -7.58
C GLN A 82 -9.94 0.91 -7.72
N PRO A 83 -10.40 1.83 -8.59
CA PRO A 83 -11.79 1.83 -9.04
C PRO A 83 -12.24 0.42 -9.43
N LEU A 84 -13.52 0.09 -9.17
CA LEU A 84 -14.07 -1.26 -9.35
C LEU A 84 -13.56 -2.33 -8.34
N LYS A 85 -12.94 -1.90 -7.24
CA LYS A 85 -12.59 -2.74 -6.07
C LYS A 85 -11.50 -3.78 -6.29
N PHE A 86 -10.78 -3.72 -7.41
CA PHE A 86 -9.68 -4.62 -7.72
C PHE A 86 -8.66 -3.94 -8.64
N PRO A 87 -7.35 -4.21 -8.47
CA PRO A 87 -6.69 -4.89 -7.37
C PRO A 87 -6.80 -4.15 -6.03
N THR A 88 -6.69 -4.93 -4.95
CA THR A 88 -6.63 -4.42 -3.57
C THR A 88 -5.29 -4.80 -2.96
N MET A 89 -4.62 -3.84 -2.35
CA MET A 89 -3.35 -4.05 -1.65
C MET A 89 -3.38 -3.47 -0.24
N VAL A 90 -2.49 -3.96 0.61
CA VAL A 90 -2.32 -3.46 1.98
C VAL A 90 -0.88 -3.07 2.19
N LEU A 91 -0.63 -1.80 2.52
CA LEU A 91 0.69 -1.35 2.94
C LEU A 91 0.72 -1.33 4.46
N ALA A 92 1.60 -2.12 5.05
CA ALA A 92 1.78 -2.23 6.49
C ALA A 92 3.16 -1.70 6.90
N ARG A 93 3.22 -0.87 7.94
CA ARG A 93 4.50 -0.35 8.45
C ARG A 93 5.35 -1.44 9.10
N ASP A 94 4.68 -2.37 9.77
CA ASP A 94 5.31 -3.54 10.41
C ASP A 94 4.58 -4.81 9.93
N PRO A 95 5.20 -5.58 9.01
CA PRO A 95 4.56 -6.77 8.46
C PRO A 95 4.35 -7.88 9.50
N ILE A 96 5.25 -7.99 10.49
CA ILE A 96 5.15 -9.00 11.55
C ILE A 96 3.97 -8.67 12.46
N LYS A 97 3.89 -7.43 12.94
CA LYS A 97 2.75 -6.96 13.75
C LYS A 97 1.45 -7.07 12.96
N PHE A 98 1.47 -6.74 11.68
CA PHE A 98 0.28 -6.85 10.83
C PHE A 98 -0.24 -8.27 10.74
N GLU A 99 0.65 -9.25 10.52
CA GLU A 99 0.27 -10.66 10.47
C GLU A 99 -0.32 -11.15 11.80
N GLN A 100 0.28 -10.77 12.92
CA GLN A 100 -0.15 -11.21 14.24
C GLN A 100 -1.46 -10.58 14.70
N LYS A 101 -1.70 -9.31 14.36
CA LYS A 101 -2.80 -8.53 14.94
C LYS A 101 -3.92 -8.17 13.97
N TYR A 102 -3.61 -7.83 12.72
CA TYR A 102 -4.55 -7.19 11.80
C TYR A 102 -4.98 -8.07 10.63
N LYS A 103 -4.21 -9.13 10.31
CA LYS A 103 -4.45 -10.03 9.17
C LYS A 103 -5.87 -10.52 9.04
N LYS A 104 -6.43 -11.06 10.14
CA LYS A 104 -7.79 -11.61 10.16
C LYS A 104 -8.83 -10.51 9.89
N GLU A 105 -8.77 -9.42 10.64
CA GLU A 105 -9.72 -8.30 10.51
C GLU A 105 -9.70 -7.68 9.11
N VAL A 106 -8.50 -7.52 8.53
CA VAL A 106 -8.34 -6.96 7.18
C VAL A 106 -8.88 -7.92 6.13
N TYR A 107 -8.62 -9.22 6.27
CA TYR A 107 -9.18 -10.25 5.39
C TYR A 107 -10.72 -10.23 5.43
N ASP A 108 -11.30 -10.28 6.63
CA ASP A 108 -12.76 -10.26 6.82
C ASP A 108 -13.37 -8.98 6.21
N PHE A 109 -12.69 -7.84 6.30
CA PHE A 109 -13.12 -6.59 5.67
C PHE A 109 -13.10 -6.67 4.14
N VAL A 110 -11.97 -7.05 3.53
CA VAL A 110 -11.88 -7.08 2.06
C VAL A 110 -12.84 -8.10 1.44
N GLU A 111 -13.07 -9.22 2.12
CA GLU A 111 -14.02 -10.23 1.70
C GLU A 111 -15.47 -9.71 1.81
N ARG A 112 -15.86 -9.22 2.99
CA ARG A 112 -17.22 -8.75 3.26
C ARG A 112 -17.66 -7.62 2.32
N PHE A 113 -16.74 -6.75 1.92
CA PHE A 113 -17.05 -5.59 1.08
C PHE A 113 -16.74 -5.81 -0.41
N GLY A 114 -16.32 -7.02 -0.81
CA GLY A 114 -16.14 -7.40 -2.22
C GLY A 114 -14.91 -6.78 -2.88
N PHE A 115 -13.81 -6.64 -2.12
CA PHE A 115 -12.51 -6.16 -2.58
C PHE A 115 -11.54 -7.29 -2.98
N LEU A 116 -12.04 -8.54 -3.00
CA LEU A 116 -11.34 -9.69 -3.55
C LEU A 116 -11.58 -9.80 -5.06
N SER A 117 -10.63 -10.40 -5.78
CA SER A 117 -10.72 -10.58 -7.24
C SER A 117 -11.99 -11.35 -7.65
N PRO A 118 -12.79 -10.83 -8.61
CA PRO A 118 -14.00 -11.50 -9.12
C PRO A 118 -13.70 -12.82 -9.83
N VAL A 119 -12.57 -12.90 -10.54
CA VAL A 119 -12.17 -14.08 -11.35
C VAL A 119 -11.65 -15.22 -10.45
N SER A 120 -11.44 -14.95 -9.17
CA SER A 120 -10.73 -15.84 -8.27
C SER A 120 -11.58 -16.45 -7.15
N ALA A 121 -12.91 -16.40 -7.26
CA ALA A 121 -13.86 -16.97 -6.30
C ALA A 121 -13.66 -18.48 -6.02
N ILE A 122 -12.75 -19.15 -6.75
CA ILE A 122 -12.42 -20.56 -6.57
C ILE A 122 -11.06 -20.76 -5.88
N ASN A 123 -10.11 -19.80 -5.85
CA ASN A 123 -8.81 -20.04 -5.19
C ASN A 123 -7.83 -18.87 -4.89
N SER A 124 -8.13 -17.57 -5.08
CA SER A 124 -7.13 -16.52 -4.73
C SER A 124 -7.45 -15.81 -3.42
N ARG A 125 -6.80 -16.27 -2.36
CA ARG A 125 -6.66 -15.57 -1.08
C ARG A 125 -5.92 -14.24 -1.30
N LEU A 126 -6.13 -13.27 -0.40
CA LEU A 126 -5.22 -12.13 -0.28
C LEU A 126 -3.79 -12.69 -0.15
N HIS A 127 -2.92 -12.37 -1.10
CA HIS A 127 -1.58 -12.94 -1.12
C HIS A 127 -0.72 -12.23 -0.08
N PHE A 128 -0.40 -12.94 1.01
CA PHE A 128 0.50 -12.44 2.04
C PHE A 128 1.95 -12.71 1.63
N VAL A 129 2.76 -11.67 1.64
CA VAL A 129 4.20 -11.79 1.41
C VAL A 129 4.88 -12.53 2.55
N ASN A 130 6.01 -13.18 2.29
CA ASN A 130 6.83 -13.75 3.35
C ASN A 130 7.43 -12.62 4.19
N ASN A 131 6.96 -12.49 5.43
CA ASN A 131 7.29 -11.36 6.30
C ASN A 131 8.77 -11.28 6.65
N THR A 132 9.44 -12.41 6.86
CA THR A 132 10.87 -12.44 7.21
C THR A 132 11.72 -11.96 6.04
N GLU A 133 11.44 -12.47 4.84
CA GLU A 133 12.12 -12.04 3.62
C GLU A 133 11.88 -10.54 3.36
N CYS A 134 10.63 -10.10 3.52
CA CYS A 134 10.25 -8.72 3.26
C CYS A 134 10.85 -7.74 4.27
N TYR A 135 10.93 -8.15 5.54
CA TYR A 135 11.60 -7.38 6.59
C TYR A 135 13.08 -7.17 6.28
N ASN A 136 13.78 -8.23 5.86
CA ASN A 136 15.19 -8.14 5.47
C ASN A 136 15.39 -7.27 4.24
N PHE A 137 14.54 -7.45 3.22
CA PHE A 137 14.57 -6.61 2.01
C PHE A 137 14.37 -5.14 2.35
N ARG A 138 13.38 -4.80 3.19
CA ARG A 138 13.13 -3.42 3.64
C ARG A 138 14.36 -2.78 4.28
N ARG A 139 15.12 -3.52 5.11
CA ARG A 139 16.32 -2.99 5.78
C ARG A 139 17.38 -2.52 4.78
N SER A 140 17.51 -3.19 3.64
CA SER A 140 18.48 -2.81 2.60
C SER A 140 18.21 -1.44 1.97
N TYR A 141 16.99 -0.92 2.08
CA TYR A 141 16.57 0.37 1.50
C TYR A 141 16.18 1.41 2.56
N ALA A 142 16.35 1.08 3.84
CA ALA A 142 15.94 1.93 4.96
C ALA A 142 16.77 3.22 5.07
N ASP A 143 18.03 3.18 4.61
CA ASP A 143 18.99 4.29 4.74
C ASP A 143 19.09 5.15 3.46
N LEU A 144 18.29 4.85 2.43
CA LEU A 144 18.29 5.66 1.21
C LEU A 144 17.54 6.98 1.43
N PRO A 145 18.02 8.09 0.84
CA PRO A 145 17.27 9.34 0.80
C PRO A 145 16.04 9.17 -0.11
N HIS A 146 14.85 9.45 0.43
CA HIS A 146 13.56 9.36 -0.25
C HIS A 146 12.86 10.71 -0.25
#